data_AF-S2KG83-F1
#
_entry.id   AF-S2KG83-F1
#
_cell.length_a   1.000
_cell.length_b   1.000
_cell.length_c   1.000
_cell.angle_alpha   90.00
_cell.angle_beta   90.00
_cell.angle_gamma   90.00
#
_symmetry.space_group_name_H-M   'P 1'
#
loop_
_entity.id
_entity.type
_entity.pdbx_description
1 polymer ?
#
loop_
_entity_poly.entity_id
_entity_poly.type
_entity_poly.pdbx_seq_one_letter_code
_entity_poly.pdbx_strand_id
1 'polypeptide(L)' 'MRISRTRQTQPKSRKPENIHSDKDIEGILILLIYSGRHEKAEPLFAEARRLLPGVNEDQLNRVAHRFASQLKANGIAW' A
#
# COMPACT_ATOMS: atom_id res chain seq x y z
N MET A 1 29.91 28.49 -27.78
CA MET A 1 29.15 27.37 -28.39
C MET A 1 28.29 26.73 -27.30
N ARG A 2 26.95 26.84 -27.39
CA ARG A 2 26.01 26.48 -26.30
C ARG A 2 25.71 24.98 -26.34
N ILE A 3 25.91 24.29 -25.22
CA ILE A 3 25.56 22.87 -25.07
C ILE A 3 24.07 22.79 -24.75
N SER A 4 23.28 22.34 -25.71
CA SER A 4 21.85 22.05 -25.55
C SER A 4 21.69 20.81 -24.67
N ARG A 5 21.46 21.01 -23.37
CA ARG A 5 21.04 19.96 -22.45
C ARG A 5 19.53 19.74 -22.64
N THR A 6 19.17 18.89 -23.60
CA THR A 6 17.80 18.40 -23.79
C THR A 6 17.39 17.59 -22.57
N ARG A 7 16.71 18.24 -21.61
CA ARG A 7 15.93 17.55 -20.60
C ARG A 7 14.73 16.92 -21.31
N GLN A 8 14.83 15.62 -21.60
CA GLN A 8 13.67 14.80 -21.91
C GLN A 8 12.78 14.77 -20.66
N THR A 9 11.87 15.74 -20.55
CA THR A 9 10.70 15.61 -19.68
C THR A 9 9.80 14.56 -20.29
N GLN A 10 9.92 13.32 -19.83
CA GLN A 10 8.88 12.32 -20.01
C GLN A 10 7.56 12.90 -19.47
N PRO A 11 6.46 12.84 -20.23
CA PRO A 11 5.15 13.18 -19.69
C PRO A 11 4.83 12.14 -18.63
N LYS A 12 4.92 12.56 -17.36
CA LYS A 12 4.50 11.78 -16.19
C LYS A 12 3.00 11.56 -16.35
N SER A 13 2.64 10.46 -17.01
CA SER A 13 1.29 9.90 -17.04
C SER A 13 0.75 10.01 -15.63
N ARG A 14 -0.23 10.89 -15.45
CA ARG A 14 -0.88 11.18 -14.17
C ARG A 14 -1.53 9.89 -13.70
N LYS A 15 -0.77 9.05 -13.00
CA LYS A 15 -1.34 8.02 -12.16
C LYS A 15 -2.31 8.75 -11.22
N PRO A 16 -3.53 8.24 -11.01
CA PRO A 16 -4.43 8.83 -10.03
C PRO A 16 -3.66 9.01 -8.73
N GLU A 17 -3.68 10.22 -8.20
CA GLU A 17 -2.95 10.55 -6.99
C GLU A 17 -3.56 9.70 -5.87
N ASN A 18 -2.78 8.76 -5.36
CA ASN A 18 -3.24 7.92 -4.26
C ASN A 18 -3.46 8.80 -3.05
N ILE A 19 -4.69 8.81 -2.54
CA ILE A 19 -5.10 9.63 -1.39
C ILE A 19 -4.34 9.20 -0.13
N HIS A 20 -3.99 7.91 -0.04
CA HIS A 20 -3.26 7.30 1.07
C HIS A 20 -1.88 6.86 0.62
N SER A 21 -0.87 7.04 1.48
CA SER A 21 0.46 6.50 1.23
C SER A 21 0.52 5.01 1.55
N ASP A 22 1.53 4.31 1.01
CA ASP A 22 1.76 2.89 1.34
C ASP A 22 2.00 2.69 2.85
N LYS A 23 2.56 3.68 3.54
CA LYS A 23 2.79 3.63 5.00
C LYS A 23 1.50 3.74 5.79
N ASP A 24 0.54 4.54 5.33
CA ASP A 24 -0.76 4.68 5.99
C ASP A 24 -1.52 3.36 5.92
N ILE A 25 -1.49 2.72 4.76
CA ILE A 25 -2.08 1.39 4.53
C ILE A 25 -1.40 0.34 5.41
N GLU A 26 -0.07 0.31 5.44
CA GLU A 26 0.69 -0.63 6.28
C GLU A 26 0.39 -0.43 7.77
N GLY A 27 0.31 0.82 8.25
CA GLY A 27 -0.06 1.15 9.63
C GLY A 27 -1.45 0.64 10.01
N ILE A 28 -2.45 0.79 9.14
CA ILE A 28 -3.79 0.24 9.36
C ILE A 28 -3.76 -1.29 9.42
N LEU A 29 -3.05 -1.95 8.50
CA LEU A 29 -2.94 -3.42 8.50
C LEU A 29 -2.30 -3.94 9.80
N ILE A 30 -1.26 -3.26 10.30
CA ILE A 30 -0.63 -3.56 11.58
C ILE A 30 -1.65 -3.45 12.73
N LEU A 31 -2.35 -2.31 12.84
CA LEU A 31 -3.34 -2.07 13.89
C LEU A 31 -4.44 -3.13 13.87
N LEU A 32 -4.91 -3.50 12.68
CA LEU A 32 -5.95 -4.50 12.51
C LEU A 32 -5.50 -5.90 12.97
N ILE A 33 -4.27 -6.32 12.65
CA ILE A 33 -3.71 -7.59 13.14
C ILE A 33 -3.55 -7.57 14.65
N TYR A 34 -2.94 -6.52 15.23
CA TYR A 34 -2.75 -6.42 16.68
C TYR A 34 -4.05 -6.31 17.46
N SER A 35 -5.11 -5.77 16.85
CA SER A 35 -6.44 -5.73 17.48
C SER A 35 -7.10 -7.12 17.62
N GLY A 36 -6.53 -8.16 17.00
CA GLY A 36 -7.09 -9.52 16.99
C GLY A 36 -8.41 -9.63 16.23
N ARG A 37 -8.87 -8.56 15.57
CA ARG A 37 -10.17 -8.53 14.87
C ARG A 37 -10.18 -9.35 13.58
N HIS A 38 -9.01 -9.73 13.07
CA HIS A 38 -8.88 -10.38 11.77
C HIS A 38 -7.88 -11.54 11.82
N GLU A 39 -8.40 -12.73 12.08
CA GLU A 39 -7.64 -14.00 11.97
C GLU A 39 -7.46 -14.43 10.51
N LYS A 40 -8.22 -13.83 9.57
CA LYS A 40 -8.22 -14.17 8.14
C LYS A 40 -7.95 -12.92 7.30
N ALA A 41 -7.36 -13.13 6.13
CA ALA A 41 -7.02 -12.05 5.20
C ALA A 41 -8.27 -11.35 4.63
N GLU A 42 -9.29 -12.09 4.20
CA GLU A 42 -10.50 -11.52 3.57
C GLU A 42 -11.21 -10.45 4.44
N PRO A 43 -11.52 -10.68 5.73
CA PRO A 43 -12.11 -9.64 6.57
C PRO A 43 -11.12 -8.51 6.92
N LEU A 44 -9.81 -8.78 6.97
CA LEU A 44 -8.77 -7.75 7.16
C LEU A 44 -8.82 -6.72 6.01
N PHE A 45 -8.94 -7.21 4.78
CA PHE A 45 -9.01 -6.36 3.58
C PHE A 45 -10.27 -5.51 3.54
N ALA A 46 -11.42 -6.09 3.87
CA ALA A 46 -12.69 -5.37 3.92
C ALA A 46 -12.65 -4.24 4.96
N GLU A 47 -12.09 -4.51 6.14
CA GLU A 47 -12.00 -3.51 7.20
C GLU A 47 -10.96 -2.42 6.87
N ALA A 48 -9.81 -2.79 6.30
CA ALA A 48 -8.82 -1.82 5.83
C ALA A 48 -9.43 -0.85 4.80
N ARG A 49 -10.25 -1.36 3.87
CA ARG A 49 -10.96 -0.53 2.88
C ARG A 49 -12.01 0.38 3.53
N ARG A 50 -12.67 -0.08 4.59
CA ARG A 50 -13.62 0.74 5.37
C ARG A 50 -12.92 1.89 6.10
N LEU A 51 -11.74 1.63 6.67
CA LEU A 51 -10.97 2.61 7.43
C LEU A 51 -10.18 3.58 6.54
N LEU A 52 -9.92 3.22 5.28
CA LEU A 52 -9.21 4.03 4.30
C LEU A 52 -10.13 4.39 3.12
N PRO A 53 -11.09 5.32 3.32
CA PRO A 53 -12.00 5.71 2.25
C PRO A 53 -11.23 6.28 1.06
N GLY A 54 -11.54 5.80 -0.14
CA GLY A 54 -10.87 6.21 -1.37
C GLY A 54 -9.49 5.57 -1.59
N VAL A 55 -9.11 4.56 -0.80
CA VAL A 55 -7.91 3.77 -1.08
C VAL A 55 -8.04 3.08 -2.44
N ASN A 56 -6.98 3.17 -3.24
CA ASN A 56 -6.89 2.45 -4.49
C ASN A 56 -6.74 0.94 -4.19
N GLU A 57 -7.58 0.10 -4.79
CA GLU A 57 -7.59 -1.35 -4.53
C GLU A 57 -6.28 -2.02 -4.91
N ASP A 58 -5.67 -1.66 -6.05
CA ASP A 58 -4.38 -2.20 -6.48
C ASP A 58 -3.26 -1.81 -5.52
N GLN A 59 -3.33 -0.60 -4.96
CA GLN A 59 -2.41 -0.13 -3.93
C GLN A 59 -2.56 -0.94 -2.65
N LEU A 60 -3.79 -1.10 -2.16
CA LEU A 60 -4.07 -1.88 -0.95
C LEU A 60 -3.59 -3.32 -1.10
N ASN A 61 -3.92 -3.98 -2.21
CA ASN A 61 -3.50 -5.35 -2.50
C ASN A 61 -1.98 -5.49 -2.52
N ARG A 62 -1.28 -4.58 -3.22
CA ARG A 62 0.18 -4.58 -3.28
C ARG A 62 0.81 -4.43 -1.89
N VAL A 63 0.34 -3.46 -1.10
CA VAL A 63 0.88 -3.23 0.25
C VAL A 63 0.60 -4.41 1.15
N ALA A 64 -0.59 -5.00 1.10
CA ALA A 64 -0.93 -6.15 1.91
C ALA A 64 -0.13 -7.41 1.55
N HIS A 65 0.11 -7.68 0.27
CA HIS A 65 0.96 -8.81 -0.13
C HIS A 65 2.40 -8.63 0.33
N ARG A 66 2.94 -7.42 0.21
CA ARG A 66 4.27 -7.08 0.73
C ARG A 66 4.33 -7.25 2.24
N PHE A 67 3.32 -6.74 2.93
CA PHE A 67 3.20 -6.82 4.38
C PHE A 67 3.11 -8.28 4.86
N ALA A 68 2.26 -9.10 4.24
CA ALA A 68 2.17 -10.54 4.53
C ALA A 68 3.52 -11.25 4.32
N SER A 69 4.25 -10.89 3.25
CA SER A 69 5.58 -11.44 2.99
C SER A 69 6.59 -11.02 4.08
N GLN A 70 6.51 -9.79 4.59
CA GLN A 70 7.34 -9.32 5.70
C GLN A 70 7.00 -10.03 7.01
N LEU A 71 5.71 -10.21 7.31
CA LEU A 71 5.28 -10.97 8.50
C LEU A 71 5.80 -12.41 8.46
N LYS A 72 5.73 -13.06 7.29
CA LYS A 72 6.29 -14.40 7.09
C LYS A 72 7.80 -14.42 7.26
N ALA A 73 8.52 -13.47 6.67
CA ALA A 73 9.98 -13.37 6.79
C ALA A 73 10.44 -13.13 8.23
N ASN A 74 9.63 -12.43 9.03
CA ASN A 74 9.91 -12.15 10.44
C ASN A 74 9.39 -13.23 11.40
N GLY A 75 8.78 -14.31 10.91
CA GLY A 75 8.22 -15.39 11.74
C GLY A 75 6.98 -15.00 12.54
N ILE A 76 6.28 -13.94 12.14
CA ILE A 76 5.07 -13.43 12.82
C ILE A 76 3.80 -14.10 12.27
N ALA A 77 3.80 -14.52 11.00
CA ALA A 77 2.68 -15.20 10.35
C ALA A 77 3.16 -16.43 9.56
N TRP A 78 2.37 -17.51 9.59
CA TRP A 78 2.65 -18.83 8.97
C TRP A 78 1.98 -19.00 7.61
#